data_AF-A0A917EZC0-F1
#
_entry.id   AF-A0A917EZC0-F1
#
_cell.length_a   1.000
_cell.length_b   1.000
_cell.length_c   1.000
_cell.angle_alpha   90.00
_cell.angle_beta   90.00
_cell.angle_gamma   90.00
#
_symmetry.space_group_name_H-M   'P 1'
#
loop_
_entity.id
_entity.type
_entity.pdbx_description
1 polymer ?
#
loop_
_entity_poly.entity_id
_entity_poly.type
_entity_poly.pdbx_seq_one_letter_code
_entity_poly.pdbx_strand_id
1 'polypeptide(L)'
;MYAAKNAVLVAAELQLGSNAARLLLHMALECWDDHDNPAGALPRRYFGGREMSAIALGFLAPENGSNRAFQVVNRTMRELLGKGAIRRVRPGRSGQRAEFELLLDSSRPPTMKRRLNPVVNLTERRDQGVTF
;
A
#
# COMPACT_ATOMS: atom_id res chain seq x y z
N MET A 1 -9.52 -1.89 4.84
CA MET A 1 -8.13 -1.94 4.32
C MET A 1 -8.11 -1.94 2.80
N TYR A 2 -8.55 -0.84 2.18
CA TYR A 2 -8.53 -0.64 0.73
C TYR A 2 -7.29 0.12 0.28
N ALA A 3 -6.77 1.07 1.07
CA ALA A 3 -5.55 1.80 0.75
C ALA A 3 -4.36 0.86 0.57
N ALA A 4 -4.20 -0.17 1.41
CA ALA A 4 -3.11 -1.13 1.29
C ALA A 4 -3.16 -1.95 -0.02
N LYS A 5 -4.36 -2.31 -0.50
CA LYS A 5 -4.52 -3.00 -1.79
C LYS A 5 -4.17 -2.06 -2.95
N ASN A 6 -4.66 -0.83 -2.89
CA ASN A 6 -4.41 0.17 -3.92
C ASN A 6 -2.94 0.65 -3.91
N ALA A 7 -2.25 0.60 -2.77
CA ALA A 7 -0.82 0.85 -2.68
C ALA A 7 0.01 -0.08 -3.57
N VAL A 8 -0.39 -1.35 -3.72
CA VAL A 8 0.28 -2.31 -4.61
C VAL A 8 0.11 -1.91 -6.07
N LEU A 9 -1.11 -1.52 -6.47
CA LEU A 9 -1.40 -1.07 -7.83
C LEU A 9 -0.66 0.21 -8.16
N VAL A 10 -0.75 1.22 -7.29
CA VAL A 10 -0.06 2.51 -7.47
C VAL A 10 1.46 2.32 -7.49
N ALA A 11 2.01 1.40 -6.68
CA ALA A 11 3.43 1.10 -6.73
C ALA A 11 3.88 0.56 -8.10
N ALA A 12 3.05 -0.27 -8.73
CA ALA A 12 3.31 -0.78 -10.08
C ALA A 12 3.16 0.33 -11.14
N GLU A 13 2.10 1.12 -11.08
CA GLU A 13 1.82 2.21 -12.02
C GLU A 13 2.93 3.29 -12.01
N LEU A 14 3.38 3.67 -10.81
CA LEU A 14 4.48 4.63 -10.63
C LEU A 14 5.87 3.99 -10.77
N GLN A 15 5.93 2.68 -11.06
CA GLN A 15 7.16 1.91 -11.21
C GLN A 15 8.11 2.09 -10.02
N LEU A 16 7.58 2.07 -8.80
CA LEU A 16 8.35 2.30 -7.58
C LEU A 16 9.42 1.24 -7.40
N GLY A 17 10.60 1.65 -6.94
CA GLY A 17 11.63 0.73 -6.48
C GLY A 17 11.13 -0.10 -5.29
N SER A 18 11.72 -1.27 -5.07
CA SER A 18 11.28 -2.24 -4.04
C SER A 18 11.13 -1.62 -2.65
N ASN A 19 12.06 -0.75 -2.25
CA ASN A 19 11.98 -0.05 -0.96
C ASN A 19 10.83 0.96 -0.91
N ALA A 20 10.59 1.71 -1.99
CA ALA A 20 9.49 2.67 -2.06
C ALA A 20 8.14 1.95 -2.03
N ALA A 21 8.00 0.85 -2.77
CA ALA A 21 6.81 0.01 -2.72
C ALA A 21 6.54 -0.55 -1.30
N ARG A 22 7.57 -1.08 -0.63
CA ARG A 22 7.45 -1.55 0.77
C ARG A 22 7.03 -0.45 1.73
N LEU A 23 7.68 0.71 1.65
CA LEU A 23 7.38 1.81 2.56
C LEU A 23 5.97 2.37 2.30
N LEU A 24 5.55 2.50 1.04
CA LEU A 24 4.19 2.91 0.69
C LEU A 24 3.15 1.93 1.23
N LEU A 25 3.38 0.61 1.09
CA LEU A 25 2.50 -0.41 1.62
C LEU A 25 2.41 -0.33 3.16
N HIS A 26 3.55 -0.18 3.85
CA HIS A 26 3.57 0.01 5.29
C HIS A 26 2.78 1.25 5.70
N MET A 27 3.01 2.40 5.05
CA MET A 27 2.25 3.62 5.34
C MET A 27 0.75 3.42 5.14
N ALA A 28 0.35 2.71 4.08
CA ALA A 28 -1.05 2.42 3.78
C ALA A 28 -1.69 1.45 4.78
N LEU A 29 -0.90 0.59 5.41
CA LEU A 29 -1.35 -0.29 6.49
C LEU A 29 -1.54 0.48 7.81
N GLU A 30 -0.73 1.51 8.05
CA GLU A 30 -0.80 2.35 9.25
C GLU A 30 -1.88 3.46 9.14
N CYS A 31 -2.27 3.83 7.92
CA CYS A 31 -3.29 4.85 7.70
C CYS A 31 -4.70 4.29 7.92
N TRP A 32 -5.57 5.16 8.44
CA TRP A 32 -7.01 4.91 8.43
C TRP A 32 -7.56 5.13 7.02
N ASP A 33 -8.37 4.18 6.54
CA ASP A 33 -9.03 4.27 5.23
C ASP A 33 -10.20 5.27 5.23
N ASP A 34 -10.91 5.37 6.36
CA ASP A 34 -12.24 5.96 6.47
C ASP A 34 -12.26 7.09 7.52
N HIS A 35 -13.28 7.96 7.46
CA HIS A 35 -13.44 9.09 8.37
C HIS A 35 -13.86 8.69 9.80
N ASP A 36 -14.28 7.45 10.01
CA ASP A 36 -14.71 6.90 11.32
C ASP A 36 -13.52 6.51 12.22
N ASN A 37 -12.46 7.30 12.19
CA ASN A 37 -11.36 7.15 13.12
C ASN A 37 -11.73 7.76 14.48
N PRO A 38 -11.75 6.99 15.58
CA PRO A 38 -12.05 7.51 16.92
C PRO A 38 -11.05 8.58 17.41
N ALA A 39 -9.86 8.66 16.81
CA ALA A 39 -8.87 9.70 17.08
C ALA A 39 -9.06 10.98 16.23
N GLY A 40 -10.09 11.03 15.37
CA GLY A 40 -10.40 12.19 14.52
C GLY A 40 -9.37 12.52 13.44
N ALA A 41 -8.39 11.63 13.18
CA ALA A 41 -7.40 11.88 12.14
C ALA A 41 -8.01 11.71 10.75
N LEU A 42 -7.64 12.60 9.83
CA LEU A 42 -8.06 12.53 8.44
C LEU A 42 -7.60 11.20 7.81
N PRO A 43 -8.40 10.60 6.91
CA PRO A 43 -8.01 9.42 6.17
C PRO A 43 -6.70 9.62 5.43
N ARG A 44 -5.94 8.53 5.23
CA ARG A 44 -4.69 8.52 4.44
C ARG A 44 -3.59 9.42 4.99
N ARG A 45 -3.62 9.72 6.30
CA ARG A 45 -2.55 10.48 6.98
C ARG A 45 -1.60 9.57 7.72
N TYR A 46 -0.35 9.60 7.27
CA TYR A 46 0.75 8.93 7.91
C TYR A 46 1.57 9.90 8.75
N PHE A 47 1.78 9.53 10.01
CA PHE A 47 2.51 10.31 11.01
C PHE A 47 3.80 9.62 11.48
N GLY A 48 4.25 8.55 10.82
CA GLY A 48 5.37 7.77 11.33
C GLY A 48 6.72 8.50 11.21
N GLY A 49 7.58 8.28 12.22
CA GLY A 49 8.95 8.81 12.26
C GLY A 49 9.92 8.05 11.34
N ARG A 50 11.17 8.51 11.29
CA ARG A 50 12.24 7.85 10.51
C ARG A 50 12.51 6.43 10.98
N GLU A 51 12.38 6.18 12.28
CA GLU A 51 12.58 4.85 12.89
C GLU A 51 11.53 3.85 12.42
N MET A 52 10.24 4.21 12.47
CA MET A 52 9.15 3.39 11.92
C MET A 52 9.36 3.09 10.43
N SER A 53 9.78 4.12 9.68
CA SER A 53 10.08 3.97 8.25
C SER A 53 11.30 3.05 8.01
N ALA A 54 12.27 3.03 8.92
CA ALA A 54 13.41 2.13 8.84
C ALA A 54 12.99 0.68 9.13
N ILE A 55 12.14 0.46 10.14
CA ILE A 55 11.57 -0.86 10.46
C ILE A 55 10.79 -1.40 9.26
N ALA A 56 9.98 -0.57 8.61
CA ALA A 56 9.25 -0.93 7.40
C ALA A 56 10.15 -1.37 6.23
N LEU A 57 11.39 -0.87 6.21
CA LEU A 57 12.40 -1.23 5.22
C LEU A 57 13.28 -2.42 5.66
N GLY A 58 12.95 -3.07 6.78
CA GLY A 58 13.66 -4.25 7.28
C GLY A 58 14.85 -3.94 8.20
N PHE A 59 15.01 -2.70 8.65
CA PHE A 59 16.04 -2.35 9.62
C PHE A 59 15.52 -2.56 11.05
N LEU A 60 16.19 -3.40 11.84
CA LEU A 60 15.87 -3.58 13.27
C LEU A 60 16.42 -2.39 14.07
N ALA A 61 15.56 -1.49 14.58
CA ALA A 61 15.96 -0.49 15.57
C ALA A 61 15.98 -1.15 16.96
N PRO A 62 17.05 -1.05 17.79
CA PRO A 62 18.05 0.03 17.85
C PRO A 62 19.43 -0.27 17.21
N GLU A 63 19.74 -1.51 16.81
CA GLU A 63 21.07 -1.87 16.26
C GLU A 63 21.31 -1.31 14.85
N ASN A 64 20.23 -1.09 14.08
CA ASN A 64 20.29 -0.56 12.72
C ASN A 64 19.81 0.89 12.60
N GLY A 65 19.81 1.67 13.70
CA GLY A 65 19.75 3.14 13.67
C GLY A 65 20.97 3.80 13.01
N SER A 66 21.75 3.03 12.24
CA SER A 66 22.91 3.49 11.50
C SER A 66 22.53 4.59 10.52
N ASN A 67 23.45 5.54 10.30
CA ASN A 67 23.32 6.57 9.27
C ASN A 67 22.89 6.00 7.90
N ARG A 68 23.27 4.75 7.60
CA ARG A 68 22.89 4.04 6.38
C ARG A 68 21.38 3.78 6.30
N ALA A 69 20.73 3.32 7.38
CA ALA A 69 19.29 3.10 7.38
C ALA A 69 18.53 4.41 7.11
N PHE A 70 18.93 5.50 7.76
CA PHE A 70 18.32 6.81 7.52
C PHE A 70 18.60 7.36 6.13
N GLN A 71 19.77 7.09 5.54
CA GLN A 71 20.04 7.43 4.14
C GLN A 71 19.11 6.68 3.19
N VAL A 72 18.86 5.39 3.43
CA VAL A 72 17.91 4.60 2.64
C VAL A 72 16.50 5.15 2.81
N VAL A 73 16.04 5.39 4.05
CA VAL A 73 14.74 6.02 4.30
C VAL A 73 14.62 7.35 3.56
N ASN A 74 15.63 8.22 3.62
CA ASN A 74 15.61 9.52 2.94
C ASN A 74 15.55 9.38 1.42
N ARG A 75 16.23 8.40 0.84
CA ARG A 75 16.18 8.12 -0.60
C ARG A 75 14.79 7.61 -1.00
N THR A 76 14.25 6.66 -0.24
CA THR A 76 12.92 6.10 -0.45
C THR A 76 11.83 7.17 -0.35
N MET A 77 11.89 8.03 0.68
CA MET A 77 10.97 9.15 0.84
C MET A 77 11.04 10.14 -0.32
N ARG A 78 12.25 10.43 -0.81
CA ARG A 78 12.44 11.29 -1.99
C ARG A 78 11.81 10.67 -3.24
N GLU A 79 11.94 9.37 -3.43
CA GLU A 79 11.28 8.67 -4.54
C GLU A 79 9.76 8.76 -4.44
N LEU A 80 9.18 8.46 -3.27
CA LEU A 80 7.73 8.52 -3.06
C LEU A 80 7.15 9.92 -3.29
N LEU A 81 7.85 10.96 -2.82
CA LEU A 81 7.47 12.35 -3.06
C LEU A 81 7.65 12.72 -4.53
N GLY A 82 8.78 12.37 -5.13
CA GLY A 82 9.11 12.72 -6.52
C GLY A 82 8.21 12.05 -7.55
N LYS A 83 7.73 10.85 -7.24
CA LYS A 83 6.80 10.09 -8.10
C LYS A 83 5.32 10.35 -7.77
N GLY A 84 5.01 11.19 -6.79
CA GLY A 84 3.63 11.55 -6.45
C GLY A 84 2.85 10.42 -5.77
N ALA A 85 3.51 9.46 -5.15
CA ALA A 85 2.83 8.44 -4.32
C ALA A 85 2.34 9.02 -2.99
N ILE A 86 3.05 10.03 -2.47
CA ILE A 86 2.71 10.73 -1.23
C ILE A 86 2.92 12.23 -1.39
N ARG A 87 2.25 13.01 -0.54
CA ARG A 87 2.42 14.45 -0.40
C ARG A 87 2.81 14.81 1.03
N ARG A 88 3.80 15.68 1.20
CA ARG A 88 4.13 16.21 2.54
C ARG A 88 3.13 17.31 2.88
N VAL A 89 2.41 17.14 3.99
CA VAL A 89 1.45 18.15 4.45
C VAL A 89 2.00 18.99 5.58
N ARG A 90 2.77 18.38 6.49
CA ARG A 90 3.46 19.12 7.55
C ARG A 90 4.90 18.63 7.72
N PRO A 91 5.89 19.54 7.81
CA PRO A 91 7.23 19.16 8.24
C PRO A 91 7.21 18.79 9.73
N GLY A 92 7.98 17.77 10.11
CA GLY A 92 8.20 17.45 11.52
C GLY A 92 8.96 18.58 12.20
N ARG A 93 8.63 18.85 13.47
CA ARG A 93 9.28 19.83 14.35
C ARG A 93 9.59 19.18 15.70
N SER A 94 10.33 19.85 16.57
CA SER A 94 10.56 19.32 17.93
C SER A 94 9.21 19.01 18.60
N GLY A 95 9.05 17.77 19.07
CA GLY A 95 7.79 17.27 19.66
C GLY A 95 6.65 16.97 18.68
N GLN A 96 6.81 17.20 17.36
CA GLN A 96 5.77 16.95 16.35
C GLN A 96 6.30 16.11 15.19
N ARG A 97 5.62 14.99 14.90
CA ARG A 97 5.96 14.14 13.76
C ARG A 97 5.60 14.82 12.45
N ALA A 98 6.32 14.47 11.39
CA ALA A 98 5.98 14.89 10.05
C ALA A 98 4.67 14.22 9.60
N GLU A 99 3.89 14.93 8.79
CA GLU A 99 2.60 14.44 8.29
C GLU A 99 2.68 14.30 6.78
N PHE A 100 2.28 13.13 6.30
CA PHE A 100 2.21 12.80 4.89
C PHE A 100 0.80 12.33 4.54
N GLU A 101 0.32 12.78 3.40
CA GLU A 101 -0.90 12.28 2.78
C GLU A 101 -0.52 11.24 1.73
N LEU A 102 -1.18 10.08 1.75
CA LEU A 102 -1.04 9.06 0.73
C LEU A 102 -1.96 9.40 -0.43
N LEU A 103 -1.39 9.51 -1.63
CA LEU A 103 -2.14 9.82 -2.86
C LEU A 103 -2.64 8.51 -3.48
N LEU A 104 -3.37 7.75 -2.67
CA LEU A 104 -4.00 6.49 -3.02
C LEU A 104 -5.50 6.70 -2.99
N ASP A 105 -6.21 6.05 -3.90
CA ASP A 105 -7.64 5.86 -3.72
C ASP A 105 -7.84 4.91 -2.52
N SER A 106 -8.62 5.31 -1.52
CA SER A 106 -9.03 4.43 -0.41
C SER A 106 -10.47 3.96 -0.57
N SER A 107 -11.12 4.29 -1.69
CA SER A 107 -12.44 3.81 -2.01
C SER A 107 -12.44 2.28 -2.09
N ARG A 108 -13.55 1.69 -1.63
CA ARG A 108 -13.82 0.27 -1.81
C ARG A 108 -13.68 -0.03 -3.32
N PRO A 109 -12.75 -0.89 -3.75
CA PRO A 109 -12.64 -1.24 -5.15
C PRO A 109 -14.00 -1.77 -5.59
N PRO A 110 -14.47 -1.40 -6.80
CA PRO A 110 -15.74 -1.88 -7.30
C PRO A 110 -15.73 -3.40 -7.16
N THR A 111 -16.73 -3.94 -6.46
CA THR A 111 -16.88 -5.39 -6.37
C THR A 111 -17.02 -5.87 -7.80
N MET A 112 -15.97 -6.50 -8.34
CA MET A 112 -16.04 -7.14 -9.63
C MET A 112 -17.17 -8.16 -9.48
N LYS A 113 -18.34 -7.87 -10.05
CA LYS A 113 -19.40 -8.87 -10.21
C LYS A 113 -18.68 -9.99 -10.93
N ARG A 114 -18.37 -11.06 -10.19
CA ARG A 114 -17.79 -12.28 -10.70
C ARG A 114 -18.66 -12.62 -11.91
N ARG A 115 -18.14 -12.39 -13.12
CA ARG A 115 -18.79 -12.96 -14.29
C ARG A 115 -18.67 -14.45 -14.02
N LEU A 116 -19.77 -15.04 -13.58
CA LEU A 116 -19.94 -16.47 -13.56
C LEU A 116 -19.75 -16.87 -15.02
N ASN A 117 -18.52 -17.22 -15.39
CA ASN A 117 -18.32 -18.05 -16.56
C ASN A 117 -19.18 -19.28 -16.27
N PRO A 118 -20.17 -19.61 -17.10
CA PRO A 118 -20.84 -20.89 -16.96
C PRO A 118 -19.73 -21.93 -17.01
N VAL A 119 -19.59 -22.69 -15.94
CA VAL A 119 -18.76 -23.88 -15.92
C VAL A 119 -19.22 -24.68 -17.12
N VAL A 120 -18.33 -24.87 -18.11
CA VAL A 120 -18.57 -25.83 -19.18
C VAL A 120 -18.63 -27.17 -18.47
N ASN A 121 -19.85 -27.66 -18.24
CA ASN A 121 -20.08 -29.02 -17.73
C ASN A 121 -19.56 -29.98 -18.81
N LEU A 122 -18.33 -30.46 -18.60
CA LEU A 122 -17.68 -31.49 -19.42
C LEU A 122 -18.25 -32.89 -19.12
N THR A 123 -19.57 -32.99 -18.91
CA THR A 123 -20.22 -34.24 -18.51
C THR A 123 -21.50 -34.45 -19.30
N GLU A 124 -21.37 -34.57 -20.61
CA GLU A 124 -22.39 -35.17 -21.48
C GLU A 124 -21.74 -35.62 -22.80
N ARG A 125 -20.89 -36.65 -22.70
CA ARG A 125 -20.54 -37.52 -23.83
C ARG A 125 -20.73 -38.97 -23.39
N ARG A 126 -21.99 -39.35 -23.16
CA ARG A 126 -22.46 -40.73 -23.15
C ARG A 126 -23.85 -40.75 -23.76
N ASP A 127 -23.88 -40.95 -25.07
CA ASP A 127 -24.82 -41.83 -25.79
C ASP A 127 -24.80 -41.49 -27.27
N GLN A 128 -23.91 -42.16 -28.00
CA GLN A 128 -24.21 -42.54 -29.37
C GLN A 128 -24.22 -44.06 -29.40
N GLY A 129 -25.43 -44.60 -29.29
CA GLY A 129 -25.70 -46.01 -29.50
C GLY A 129 -25.32 -46.40 -30.91
N VAL A 130 -24.43 -47.38 -31.02
CA VAL A 130 -24.14 -48.11 -32.25
C VAL A 130 -25.28 -49.09 -32.46
N THR A 131 -26.02 -48.96 -33.56
CA THR A 131 -26.91 -50.01 -34.06
C THR A 131 -26.20 -50.73 -35.20
N PHE A 132 -26.24 -52.06 -35.13
CA PHE A 132 -25.73 -53.00 -36.12
C PHE A 132 -26.64 -53.07 -37.35
#